data_AF-A0A6N3FLL8-F1
#
_entry.id   AF-A0A6N3FLL8-F1
#
_cell.length_a   1.000
_cell.length_b   1.000
_cell.length_c   1.000
_cell.angle_alpha   90.00
_cell.angle_beta   90.00
_cell.angle_gamma   90.00
#
_symmetry.space_group_name_H-M   'P 1'
#
loop_
_entity.id
_entity.type
_entity.pdbx_description
1 polymer ?
#
loop_
_entity_poly.entity_id
_entity_poly.type
_entity_poly.pdbx_seq_one_letter_code
_entity_poly.pdbx_strand_id
1 'polypeptide(L)'
;MRKRALYELFIGLLSLMSGIFIIIDLMYKLPLSVISIAYTIMFINSVIFVFDYIIISILNIHKKKIITINLIDLISMIPITILMQITSMIDIEVFINKDIFITVVKFTFLLIYILKFKNRIRGAVILNSFNHMIIITTIILVLASVIIALLEDMTFLDALWWSIVTFTTVGYGDILLSTNIGKVVAILLMIFGIGFIGVITSTVAAYIINKEINFKKSESFREETLEYIKYKIDNLDTTSDIELEDIYKTLKVLKGNKKI
;
A
#
# COMPACT_ATOMS: atom_id res chain seq x y z
N MET A 1 10.23 2.52 19.01
CA MET A 1 9.88 2.28 17.58
C MET A 1 8.62 1.44 17.41
N ARG A 2 8.49 0.25 18.03
CA ARG A 2 7.35 -0.68 17.81
C ARG A 2 5.95 -0.09 18.11
N LYS A 3 5.78 0.65 19.21
CA LYS A 3 4.49 1.28 19.59
C LYS A 3 4.00 2.33 18.57
N ARG A 4 4.91 3.11 17.98
CA ARG A 4 4.57 4.09 16.94
C ARG A 4 4.17 3.40 15.63
N ALA A 5 4.88 2.36 15.23
CA ALA A 5 4.54 1.59 14.04
C ALA A 5 3.16 0.92 14.15
N LEU A 6 2.81 0.39 15.33
CA LEU A 6 1.48 -0.17 15.60
C LEU A 6 0.37 0.88 15.52
N TYR A 7 0.63 2.08 16.04
CA TYR A 7 -0.32 3.20 15.95
C TYR A 7 -0.56 3.65 14.50
N GLU A 8 0.51 3.86 13.73
CA GLU A 8 0.39 4.26 12.31
C GLU A 8 -0.31 3.15 11.49
N LEU A 9 -0.02 1.87 11.77
CA LEU A 9 -0.72 0.75 11.15
C LEU A 9 -2.22 0.76 11.49
N PHE A 10 -2.58 1.02 12.75
CA PHE A 10 -3.97 1.11 13.18
C PHE A 10 -4.73 2.22 12.44
N ILE A 11 -4.18 3.44 12.40
CA ILE A 11 -4.77 4.56 11.65
C ILE A 11 -4.88 4.24 10.16
N GLY A 12 -3.87 3.57 9.61
CA GLY A 12 -3.91 3.03 8.25
C GLY A 12 -5.11 2.10 8.06
N LEU A 13 -5.24 1.04 8.85
CA LEU A 13 -6.29 0.04 8.71
C LEU A 13 -7.71 0.64 8.80
N LEU A 14 -7.92 1.64 9.67
CA LEU A 14 -9.19 2.38 9.72
C LEU A 14 -9.48 3.12 8.41
N SER A 15 -8.45 3.73 7.81
CA SER A 15 -8.57 4.40 6.51
C SER A 15 -8.90 3.41 5.39
N LEU A 16 -8.23 2.25 5.38
CA LEU A 16 -8.51 1.18 4.44
C LEU A 16 -9.96 0.68 4.58
N MET A 17 -10.42 0.47 5.80
CA MET A 17 -11.80 0.05 6.09
C MET A 17 -12.83 1.04 5.55
N SER A 18 -12.62 2.35 5.76
CA SER A 18 -13.49 3.40 5.17
C SER A 18 -13.48 3.37 3.64
N GLY A 19 -12.32 3.13 3.01
CA GLY A 19 -12.23 2.95 1.56
C GLY A 19 -13.00 1.73 1.06
N ILE A 20 -12.91 0.60 1.77
CA ILE A 20 -13.65 -0.63 1.44
C ILE A 20 -15.16 -0.39 1.52
N PHE A 21 -15.66 0.30 2.55
CA PHE A 21 -17.09 0.63 2.63
C PHE A 21 -17.56 1.47 1.44
N ILE A 22 -16.78 2.47 1.03
CA ILE A 22 -17.08 3.26 -0.17
C ILE A 22 -17.12 2.38 -1.42
N ILE A 23 -16.16 1.46 -1.57
CA ILE A 23 -16.16 0.52 -2.69
C ILE A 23 -17.45 -0.29 -2.67
N ILE A 24 -17.80 -0.94 -1.56
CA ILE A 24 -19.02 -1.77 -1.47
C ILE A 24 -20.28 -0.94 -1.81
N ASP A 25 -20.36 0.30 -1.34
CA ASP A 25 -21.48 1.21 -1.60
C ASP A 25 -21.51 1.74 -3.05
N LEU A 26 -20.38 1.73 -3.76
CA LEU A 26 -20.31 1.97 -5.21
C LEU A 26 -20.66 0.69 -6.00
N MET A 27 -20.34 -0.49 -5.45
CA MET A 27 -20.52 -1.78 -6.11
C MET A 27 -21.96 -2.31 -6.03
N TYR A 28 -22.65 -2.05 -4.92
CA TYR A 28 -23.93 -2.68 -4.64
C TYR A 28 -24.94 -1.64 -4.17
N LYS A 29 -26.19 -1.78 -4.63
CA LYS A 29 -27.33 -1.13 -3.97
C LYS A 29 -27.59 -1.83 -2.64
N LEU A 30 -26.86 -1.39 -1.61
CA LEU A 30 -27.00 -1.92 -0.27
C LEU A 30 -28.35 -1.54 0.35
N PRO A 31 -28.95 -2.39 1.21
CA PRO A 31 -30.13 -2.02 1.97
C PRO A 31 -29.81 -0.86 2.91
N LEU A 32 -30.81 0.01 3.15
CA LEU A 32 -30.66 1.24 3.94
C LEU A 32 -30.06 1.02 5.33
N SER A 33 -30.35 -0.13 5.97
CA SER A 33 -29.79 -0.50 7.27
C SER A 33 -28.27 -0.68 7.21
N VAL A 34 -27.76 -1.36 6.17
CA VAL A 34 -26.32 -1.61 5.99
C VAL A 34 -25.59 -0.31 5.63
N ILE A 35 -26.19 0.50 4.76
CA ILE A 35 -25.67 1.83 4.40
C ILE A 35 -25.52 2.71 5.64
N SER A 36 -26.55 2.78 6.49
CA SER A 36 -26.55 3.59 7.71
C SER A 36 -25.45 3.15 8.69
N ILE A 37 -25.28 1.84 8.87
CA ILE A 37 -24.23 1.28 9.73
C ILE A 37 -22.84 1.64 9.17
N ALA A 38 -22.61 1.43 7.87
CA ALA A 38 -21.33 1.75 7.23
C ALA A 38 -20.98 3.23 7.39
N TYR A 39 -21.94 4.13 7.11
CA TYR A 39 -21.74 5.57 7.28
C TYR A 39 -21.52 6.00 8.73
N THR A 40 -22.17 5.32 9.69
CA THR A 40 -21.94 5.55 11.12
C THR A 40 -20.50 5.16 11.52
N ILE A 41 -20.02 4.01 11.04
CA ILE A 41 -18.64 3.57 11.28
C ILE A 41 -17.64 4.55 10.65
N MET A 42 -17.90 5.00 9.42
CA MET A 42 -17.06 5.99 8.74
C MET A 42 -17.03 7.33 9.48
N PHE A 43 -18.15 7.76 10.05
CA PHE A 43 -18.21 8.95 10.90
C PHE A 43 -17.34 8.77 12.15
N ILE A 44 -17.44 7.63 12.84
CA ILE A 44 -16.58 7.32 14.00
C ILE A 44 -15.09 7.35 13.60
N ASN A 45 -14.73 6.76 12.46
CA ASN A 45 -13.36 6.79 11.95
C ASN A 45 -12.88 8.23 11.69
N SER A 46 -13.72 9.08 11.13
CA SER A 46 -13.38 10.49 10.87
C SER A 46 -13.10 11.26 12.17
N VAL A 47 -13.85 11.00 13.24
CA VAL A 47 -13.58 11.56 14.58
C VAL A 47 -12.23 11.09 15.11
N ILE A 48 -11.90 9.81 14.95
CA ILE A 48 -10.57 9.27 15.32
C ILE A 48 -9.46 9.98 14.52
N PHE A 49 -9.69 10.26 13.23
CA PHE A 49 -8.73 10.97 12.38
C PHE A 49 -8.51 12.43 12.79
N VAL A 50 -9.54 13.10 13.30
CA VAL A 50 -9.40 14.43 13.90
C VAL A 50 -8.45 14.38 15.10
N PHE A 51 -8.66 13.42 16.01
CA PHE A 51 -7.78 13.25 17.18
C PHE A 51 -6.33 12.90 16.78
N ASP A 52 -6.14 11.99 15.82
CA ASP A 52 -4.82 11.64 15.29
C ASP A 52 -4.06 12.88 14.78
N TYR A 53 -4.72 13.72 13.99
CA TYR A 53 -4.10 14.94 13.49
C TYR A 53 -3.79 15.96 14.58
N ILE A 54 -4.67 16.13 15.57
CA ILE A 54 -4.41 17.02 16.71
C ILE A 54 -3.18 16.53 17.48
N ILE A 55 -3.10 15.24 17.80
CA ILE A 55 -1.96 14.65 18.51
C ILE A 55 -0.67 14.87 17.74
N ILE A 56 -0.66 14.59 16.43
CA ILE A 56 0.53 14.76 15.57
C ILE A 56 0.92 16.23 15.47
N SER A 57 -0.04 17.14 15.36
CA SER A 57 0.20 18.58 15.29
C SER A 57 0.86 19.08 16.59
N ILE A 58 0.33 18.69 17.76
CA ILE A 58 0.91 19.04 19.06
C ILE A 58 2.34 18.50 19.21
N LEU A 59 2.57 17.23 18.84
CA LEU A 59 3.89 16.60 18.94
C LEU A 59 4.93 17.24 18.00
N ASN A 60 4.51 17.79 16.86
CA ASN A 60 5.40 18.43 15.89
C ASN A 60 5.71 19.89 16.22
N ILE A 61 4.79 20.62 16.88
CA ILE A 61 5.01 22.00 17.35
C ILE A 61 6.26 22.08 18.25
N HIS A 62 6.44 21.10 19.16
CA HIS A 62 7.60 21.06 20.05
C HIS A 62 8.95 20.88 19.34
N LYS A 63 8.97 20.37 18.10
CA LYS A 63 10.21 20.05 17.38
C LYS A 63 10.73 21.18 16.48
N LYS A 64 10.10 22.36 16.49
CA LYS A 64 10.39 23.49 15.58
C LYS A 64 10.53 23.08 14.10
N LYS A 65 9.95 21.94 13.72
CA LYS A 65 9.88 21.51 12.33
C LYS A 65 8.72 22.28 11.70
N ILE A 66 8.96 22.89 10.54
CA ILE A 66 7.90 23.48 9.72
C ILE A 66 6.77 22.45 9.62
N ILE A 67 5.57 22.84 10.05
CA ILE A 67 4.38 21.99 10.00
C ILE A 67 4.05 21.81 8.52
N THR A 68 4.56 20.75 7.90
CA THR A 68 4.05 20.33 6.59
C THR A 68 2.66 19.76 6.84
N ILE A 69 1.64 20.60 6.73
CA ILE A 69 0.23 20.18 6.81
C ILE A 69 0.01 19.16 5.70
N ASN A 70 -0.32 17.94 6.09
CA ASN A 70 -0.68 16.91 5.11
C ASN A 70 -2.14 17.11 4.71
N LEU A 71 -2.37 17.63 3.50
CA LEU A 71 -3.72 17.85 2.95
C LEU A 71 -4.57 16.57 2.99
N ILE A 72 -3.95 15.40 2.83
CA ILE A 72 -4.65 14.11 2.89
C ILE A 72 -5.22 13.87 4.30
N ASP A 73 -4.44 14.15 5.34
CA ASP A 73 -4.93 14.01 6.71
C ASP A 73 -6.06 15.01 6.99
N LEU A 74 -5.92 16.26 6.52
CA LEU A 74 -6.94 17.30 6.67
C LEU A 74 -8.27 16.91 6.02
N ILE A 75 -8.26 16.52 4.75
CA ILE A 75 -9.50 16.20 4.03
C ILE A 75 -10.12 14.91 4.60
N SER A 76 -9.30 13.94 5.02
CA SER A 76 -9.81 12.69 5.61
C SER A 76 -10.58 12.87 6.93
N MET A 77 -10.44 14.02 7.59
CA MET A 77 -11.24 14.37 8.78
C MET A 77 -12.68 14.66 8.45
N ILE A 78 -12.95 15.14 7.23
CA ILE A 78 -14.29 15.54 6.82
C ILE A 78 -15.10 14.24 6.65
N PRO A 79 -16.14 14.02 7.46
CA PRO A 79 -16.98 12.84 7.27
C PRO A 79 -17.71 12.96 5.93
N ILE A 80 -17.59 11.94 5.09
CA ILE A 80 -18.32 11.90 3.80
C ILE A 80 -19.84 12.06 3.99
N THR A 81 -20.36 11.64 5.15
CA THR A 81 -21.76 11.75 5.54
C THR A 81 -22.25 13.20 5.56
N ILE A 82 -21.40 14.14 6.00
CA ILE A 82 -21.72 15.58 6.02
C ILE A 82 -21.82 16.11 4.59
N LEU A 83 -20.90 15.70 3.71
CA LEU A 83 -20.93 16.11 2.31
C LEU A 83 -22.17 15.57 1.59
N MET A 84 -22.57 14.34 1.87
CA MET A 84 -23.80 13.77 1.31
C MET A 84 -25.06 14.47 1.83
N GLN A 85 -25.12 14.82 3.11
CA GLN A 85 -26.23 15.62 3.66
C GLN A 85 -26.32 16.99 2.97
N ILE A 86 -25.20 17.68 2.79
CA ILE A 86 -25.17 18.96 2.08
C ILE A 86 -25.71 18.79 0.65
N THR A 87 -25.29 17.74 -0.08
CA THR A 87 -25.80 17.51 -1.45
C THR A 87 -27.29 17.23 -1.50
N SER A 88 -27.88 16.66 -0.44
CA SER A 88 -29.32 16.42 -0.37
C SER A 88 -30.13 17.68 -0.03
N MET A 89 -29.50 18.70 0.57
CA MET A 89 -30.15 19.94 0.98
C MET A 89 -30.11 21.03 -0.10
N ILE A 90 -29.18 20.95 -1.04
CA ILE A 90 -29.08 21.92 -2.13
C ILE A 90 -29.83 21.36 -3.34
N ASP A 91 -30.91 22.03 -3.73
CA ASP A 91 -31.66 21.75 -4.96
C ASP A 91 -30.87 22.22 -6.20
N ILE A 92 -29.71 21.62 -6.43
CA ILE A 92 -28.92 21.81 -7.66
C ILE A 92 -29.50 20.86 -8.71
N GLU A 93 -30.69 21.18 -9.21
CA GLU A 93 -31.25 20.51 -10.38
C GLU A 93 -30.72 21.11 -11.70
N VAL A 94 -29.91 22.17 -11.63
CA VAL A 94 -29.63 23.03 -12.80
C VAL A 94 -28.41 22.60 -13.61
N PHE A 95 -27.48 21.76 -13.11
CA PHE A 95 -26.25 21.49 -13.88
C PHE A 95 -25.65 20.07 -13.84
N ILE A 96 -25.95 19.21 -12.84
CA ILE A 96 -25.33 17.87 -12.74
C ILE A 96 -26.34 16.89 -12.12
N ASN A 97 -26.46 15.69 -12.68
CA ASN A 97 -27.23 14.60 -12.07
C ASN A 97 -26.71 14.33 -10.64
N LYS A 98 -27.58 14.44 -9.62
CA LYS A 98 -27.24 14.25 -8.20
C LYS A 98 -26.46 12.94 -7.96
N ASP A 99 -26.78 11.88 -8.68
CA ASP A 99 -26.11 10.58 -8.58
C ASP A 99 -24.66 10.61 -9.06
N ILE A 100 -24.38 11.35 -10.15
CA ILE A 100 -23.02 11.52 -10.69
C ILE A 100 -22.17 12.31 -9.69
N PHE A 101 -22.72 13.40 -9.12
CA PHE A 101 -22.00 14.19 -8.13
C PHE A 101 -21.63 13.37 -6.90
N ILE A 102 -22.59 12.61 -6.35
CA ILE A 102 -22.36 11.72 -5.20
C ILE A 102 -21.28 10.70 -5.52
N THR A 103 -21.31 10.12 -6.73
CA THR A 103 -20.30 9.16 -7.19
C THR A 103 -18.91 9.78 -7.24
N VAL A 104 -18.77 11.00 -7.79
CA VAL A 104 -17.49 11.72 -7.85
C VAL A 104 -16.94 12.02 -6.45
N VAL A 105 -17.80 12.43 -5.51
CA VAL A 105 -17.40 12.66 -4.11
C VAL A 105 -16.89 11.36 -3.49
N LYS A 106 -17.61 10.24 -3.64
CA LYS A 106 -17.20 8.93 -3.15
C LYS A 106 -15.83 8.51 -3.70
N PHE A 107 -15.60 8.65 -5.00
CA PHE A 107 -14.29 8.35 -5.60
C PHE A 107 -13.17 9.25 -5.06
N THR A 108 -13.45 10.54 -4.88
CA THR A 108 -12.48 11.49 -4.31
C THR A 108 -12.08 11.05 -2.90
N PHE A 109 -13.05 10.66 -2.07
CA PHE A 109 -12.79 10.17 -0.72
C PHE A 109 -12.10 8.80 -0.70
N LEU A 110 -12.47 7.90 -1.61
CA LEU A 110 -11.77 6.62 -1.80
C LEU A 110 -10.28 6.86 -2.07
N LEU A 111 -9.96 7.77 -3.00
CA LEU A 111 -8.58 8.14 -3.30
C LEU A 111 -7.86 8.69 -2.07
N ILE A 112 -8.50 9.61 -1.32
CA ILE A 112 -7.94 10.18 -0.08
C ILE A 112 -7.62 9.09 0.93
N TYR A 113 -8.54 8.13 1.15
CA TYR A 113 -8.32 7.05 2.11
C TYR A 113 -7.22 6.06 1.68
N ILE A 114 -7.10 5.79 0.38
CA ILE A 114 -5.99 4.98 -0.17
C ILE A 114 -4.65 5.71 0.05
N LEU A 115 -4.58 7.01 -0.27
CA LEU A 115 -3.36 7.80 -0.08
C LEU A 115 -2.99 7.95 1.40
N LYS A 116 -3.98 8.09 2.29
CA LYS A 116 -3.77 8.11 3.74
C LYS A 116 -3.21 6.78 4.23
N PHE A 117 -3.83 5.66 3.87
CA PHE A 117 -3.36 4.32 4.20
C PHE A 117 -1.88 4.14 3.81
N LYS A 118 -1.54 4.50 2.57
CA LYS A 118 -0.16 4.49 2.07
C LYS A 118 0.77 5.31 2.95
N ASN A 119 0.42 6.57 3.24
CA ASN A 119 1.28 7.46 4.01
C ASN A 119 1.52 6.96 5.44
N ARG A 120 0.53 6.29 6.03
CA ARG A 120 0.62 5.73 7.39
C ARG A 120 1.41 4.43 7.45
N ILE A 121 1.22 3.56 6.46
CA ILE A 121 1.97 2.31 6.37
C ILE A 121 3.41 2.52 5.91
N ARG A 122 3.74 3.66 5.29
CA ARG A 122 5.09 4.04 4.85
C ARG A 122 6.17 3.92 5.95
N GLY A 123 5.81 4.11 7.22
CA GLY A 123 6.72 3.95 8.37
C GLY A 123 6.73 2.55 9.01
N ALA A 124 5.73 1.72 8.73
CA ALA A 124 5.57 0.36 9.28
C ALA A 124 6.02 -0.73 8.29
N VAL A 125 5.92 -0.47 6.99
CA VAL A 125 6.40 -1.34 5.91
C VAL A 125 7.66 -0.70 5.32
N ILE A 126 8.75 -1.44 5.37
CA ILE A 126 10.03 -1.04 4.79
C ILE A 126 9.83 -0.80 3.29
N LEU A 127 10.07 0.45 2.87
CA LEU A 127 9.73 0.99 1.56
C LEU A 127 10.64 0.43 0.47
N ASN A 128 10.10 -0.45 -0.37
CA ASN A 128 10.70 -0.82 -1.65
C ASN A 128 9.93 -0.21 -2.84
N SER A 129 10.61 -0.13 -3.99
CA SER A 129 10.09 0.28 -5.31
C SER A 129 8.74 -0.37 -5.67
N PHE A 130 8.45 -1.55 -5.11
CA PHE A 130 7.22 -2.31 -5.24
C PHE A 130 5.94 -1.53 -4.85
N ASN A 131 6.00 -0.70 -3.80
CA ASN A 131 4.81 0.04 -3.35
C ASN A 131 4.38 1.13 -4.35
N HIS A 132 5.34 1.73 -5.06
CA HIS A 132 5.03 2.73 -6.08
C HIS A 132 4.33 2.09 -7.29
N MET A 133 4.76 0.89 -7.67
CA MET A 133 4.11 0.12 -8.73
C MET A 133 2.66 -0.21 -8.41
N ILE A 134 2.36 -0.71 -7.21
CA ILE A 134 0.97 -1.04 -6.82
C ILE A 134 0.06 0.17 -7.01
N ILE A 135 0.50 1.35 -6.58
CA ILE A 135 -0.31 2.57 -6.66
C ILE A 135 -0.50 3.02 -8.10
N ILE A 136 0.56 3.00 -8.90
CA ILE A 136 0.49 3.35 -10.33
C ILE A 136 -0.48 2.39 -11.02
N THR A 137 -0.39 1.09 -10.74
CA THR A 137 -1.30 0.07 -11.27
C THR A 137 -2.75 0.32 -10.83
N THR A 138 -3.00 0.62 -9.56
CA THR A 138 -4.35 0.95 -9.08
C THR A 138 -4.91 2.18 -9.79
N ILE A 139 -4.12 3.24 -9.98
CA ILE A 139 -4.53 4.44 -10.70
C ILE A 139 -4.85 4.11 -12.16
N ILE A 140 -3.97 3.37 -12.85
CA ILE A 140 -4.18 2.96 -14.24
C ILE A 140 -5.45 2.13 -14.38
N LEU A 141 -5.69 1.17 -13.48
CA LEU A 141 -6.89 0.34 -13.49
C LEU A 141 -8.15 1.18 -13.32
N VAL A 142 -8.19 2.08 -12.32
CA VAL A 142 -9.37 2.93 -12.09
C VAL A 142 -9.59 3.88 -13.28
N LEU A 143 -8.54 4.52 -13.79
CA LEU A 143 -8.65 5.40 -14.96
C LEU A 143 -9.15 4.66 -16.20
N ALA A 144 -8.58 3.49 -16.50
CA ALA A 144 -9.02 2.66 -17.61
C ALA A 144 -10.48 2.24 -17.43
N SER A 145 -10.90 1.87 -16.22
CA SER A 145 -12.27 1.48 -15.91
C SER A 145 -13.25 2.64 -16.11
N VAL A 146 -12.90 3.86 -15.68
CA VAL A 146 -13.74 5.04 -15.93
C VAL A 146 -13.84 5.33 -17.43
N ILE A 147 -12.73 5.29 -18.17
CA ILE A 147 -12.71 5.56 -19.61
C ILE A 147 -13.55 4.52 -20.36
N ILE A 148 -13.38 3.23 -20.05
CA ILE A 148 -14.15 2.15 -20.68
C ILE A 148 -15.64 2.23 -20.33
N ALA A 149 -15.99 2.52 -19.08
CA ALA A 149 -17.39 2.71 -18.70
C ALA A 149 -18.08 3.81 -19.52
N LEU A 150 -17.37 4.94 -19.75
CA LEU A 150 -17.88 6.05 -20.55
C LEU A 150 -17.94 5.74 -22.05
N LEU A 151 -16.94 5.02 -22.59
CA LEU A 151 -16.86 4.73 -24.03
C LEU A 151 -17.83 3.62 -24.47
N GLU A 152 -18.08 2.64 -23.61
CA GLU A 152 -18.90 1.46 -23.94
C GLU A 152 -20.30 1.50 -23.31
N ASP A 153 -20.66 2.62 -22.67
CA ASP A 153 -21.95 2.82 -22.00
C ASP A 153 -22.32 1.66 -21.04
N MET A 154 -21.34 1.24 -20.23
CA MET A 154 -21.48 0.15 -19.26
C MET A 154 -21.32 0.66 -17.84
N THR A 155 -21.78 -0.12 -16.85
CA THR A 155 -21.58 0.25 -15.46
C THR A 155 -20.09 0.30 -15.13
N PHE A 156 -19.69 1.20 -14.22
CA PHE A 156 -18.29 1.27 -13.79
C PHE A 156 -17.78 -0.07 -13.25
N LEU A 157 -18.65 -0.88 -12.66
CA LEU A 157 -18.29 -2.18 -12.09
C LEU A 157 -17.97 -3.20 -13.16
N ASP A 158 -18.77 -3.24 -14.20
CA ASP A 158 -18.53 -4.08 -15.38
C ASP A 158 -17.22 -3.67 -16.06
N ALA A 159 -16.98 -2.37 -16.19
CA ALA A 159 -15.73 -1.84 -16.74
C ALA A 159 -14.51 -2.13 -15.83
N LEU A 160 -14.68 -2.07 -14.51
CA LEU A 160 -13.63 -2.39 -13.53
C LEU A 160 -13.31 -3.87 -13.53
N TRP A 161 -14.32 -4.72 -13.53
CA TRP A 161 -14.18 -6.17 -13.67
C TRP A 161 -13.43 -6.49 -14.96
N TRP A 162 -13.90 -5.97 -16.10
CA TRP A 162 -13.26 -6.15 -17.40
C TRP A 162 -11.80 -5.66 -17.40
N SER A 163 -11.52 -4.50 -16.80
CA SER A 163 -10.17 -3.94 -16.71
C SER A 163 -9.24 -4.81 -15.88
N ILE A 164 -9.70 -5.33 -14.74
CA ILE A 164 -8.91 -6.23 -13.88
C ILE A 164 -8.62 -7.54 -14.60
N VAL A 165 -9.64 -8.17 -15.20
CA VAL A 165 -9.52 -9.44 -15.93
C VAL A 165 -8.57 -9.31 -17.12
N THR A 166 -8.63 -8.18 -17.82
CA THR A 166 -7.75 -7.87 -18.95
C THR A 166 -6.32 -7.58 -18.50
N PHE A 167 -6.15 -6.71 -17.49
CA PHE A 167 -4.84 -6.33 -16.96
C PHE A 167 -4.08 -7.53 -16.37
N THR A 168 -4.79 -8.45 -15.71
CA THR A 168 -4.23 -9.68 -15.15
C THR A 168 -4.03 -10.78 -16.19
N THR A 169 -4.33 -10.51 -17.46
CA THR A 169 -4.20 -11.45 -18.60
C THR A 169 -5.09 -12.70 -18.49
N VAL A 170 -6.14 -12.67 -17.64
CA VAL A 170 -7.08 -13.79 -17.46
C VAL A 170 -8.03 -13.90 -18.65
N GLY A 171 -8.63 -12.77 -19.06
CA GLY A 171 -9.42 -12.67 -20.30
C GLY A 171 -10.61 -13.64 -20.39
N TYR A 172 -11.54 -13.64 -19.43
CA TYR A 172 -12.71 -14.52 -19.46
C TYR A 172 -13.58 -14.39 -20.71
N GLY A 173 -13.61 -13.21 -21.33
CA GLY A 173 -14.38 -12.96 -22.56
C GLY A 173 -15.88 -12.82 -22.35
N ASP A 174 -16.32 -12.64 -21.10
CA ASP A 174 -17.69 -12.39 -20.67
C ASP A 174 -18.17 -10.97 -21.00
N ILE A 175 -17.26 -9.99 -20.97
CA ILE A 175 -17.52 -8.61 -21.39
C ILE A 175 -16.60 -8.27 -22.57
N LEU A 176 -17.19 -7.76 -23.65
CA LEU A 176 -16.49 -7.40 -24.89
C LEU A 176 -16.67 -5.93 -25.20
N LEU A 177 -15.59 -5.29 -25.66
CA LEU A 177 -15.61 -3.90 -26.10
C LEU A 177 -16.04 -3.82 -27.56
N SER A 178 -17.07 -3.02 -27.81
CA SER A 178 -17.64 -2.80 -29.14
C SER A 178 -16.96 -1.63 -29.86
N THR A 179 -16.52 -0.60 -29.14
CA THR A 179 -16.01 0.63 -29.74
C THR A 179 -14.55 0.52 -30.16
N ASN A 180 -14.21 1.20 -31.26
CA ASN A 180 -12.83 1.26 -31.75
C ASN A 180 -11.89 1.96 -30.77
N ILE A 181 -12.37 3.02 -30.10
CA ILE A 181 -11.59 3.78 -29.12
C ILE A 181 -11.38 2.94 -27.84
N GLY A 182 -12.42 2.22 -27.38
CA GLY A 182 -12.32 1.29 -26.26
C GLY A 182 -11.26 0.21 -26.50
N LYS A 183 -11.19 -0.33 -27.71
CA LYS A 183 -10.15 -1.30 -28.11
C LYS A 183 -8.73 -0.72 -28.06
N VAL A 184 -8.54 0.56 -28.40
CA VAL A 184 -7.21 1.21 -28.27
C VAL A 184 -6.81 1.32 -26.79
N VAL A 185 -7.75 1.72 -25.91
CA VAL A 185 -7.52 1.76 -24.47
C VAL A 185 -7.20 0.37 -23.91
N ALA A 186 -7.89 -0.67 -24.41
CA ALA A 186 -7.63 -2.05 -24.06
C ALA A 186 -6.22 -2.50 -24.39
N ILE A 187 -5.73 -2.20 -25.60
CA ILE A 187 -4.37 -2.54 -26.03
C ILE A 187 -3.34 -1.91 -25.09
N LEU A 188 -3.52 -0.64 -24.74
CA LEU A 188 -2.63 0.03 -23.78
C LEU A 188 -2.66 -0.67 -22.41
N LEU A 189 -3.86 -0.98 -21.91
CA LEU A 189 -4.03 -1.66 -20.63
C LEU A 189 -3.36 -3.05 -20.60
N MET A 190 -3.45 -3.81 -21.71
CA MET A 190 -2.78 -5.11 -21.85
C MET A 190 -1.24 -4.99 -21.79
N ILE A 191 -0.67 -4.00 -22.48
CA ILE A 191 0.78 -3.74 -22.46
C ILE A 191 1.24 -3.42 -21.03
N PHE A 192 0.49 -2.58 -20.31
CA PHE A 192 0.77 -2.28 -18.91
C PHE A 192 0.67 -3.51 -18.00
N GLY A 193 -0.33 -4.36 -18.22
CA GLY A 193 -0.52 -5.61 -17.46
C GLY A 193 0.68 -6.55 -17.57
N ILE A 194 1.15 -6.80 -18.80
CA ILE A 194 2.33 -7.65 -19.05
C ILE A 194 3.58 -7.06 -18.40
N GLY A 195 3.80 -5.75 -18.56
CA GLY A 195 4.93 -5.05 -17.93
C GLY A 195 4.91 -5.18 -16.41
N PHE A 196 3.73 -5.04 -15.79
CA PHE A 196 3.56 -5.17 -14.35
C PHE A 196 3.93 -6.56 -13.85
N ILE A 197 3.42 -7.63 -14.48
CA ILE A 197 3.76 -9.01 -14.12
C ILE A 197 5.27 -9.24 -14.23
N GLY A 198 5.91 -8.74 -15.29
CA GLY A 198 7.36 -8.83 -15.49
C GLY A 198 8.16 -8.24 -14.33
N VAL A 199 7.77 -7.05 -13.85
CA VAL A 199 8.49 -6.41 -12.74
C VAL A 199 8.22 -7.09 -11.39
N ILE A 200 7.01 -7.63 -11.16
CA ILE A 200 6.75 -8.46 -9.97
C ILE A 200 7.71 -9.65 -9.96
N THR A 201 7.75 -10.40 -11.07
CA THR A 201 8.61 -11.58 -11.21
C THR A 201 10.08 -11.23 -11.01
N SER A 202 10.57 -10.14 -11.61
CA SER A 202 11.97 -9.70 -11.44
C SER A 202 12.28 -9.29 -10.01
N THR A 203 11.34 -8.66 -9.31
CA THR A 203 11.51 -8.24 -7.91
C THR A 203 11.60 -9.46 -6.99
N VAL A 204 10.73 -10.45 -7.19
CA VAL A 204 10.75 -11.71 -6.42
C VAL A 204 12.04 -12.48 -6.70
N ALA A 205 12.43 -12.62 -7.97
CA ALA A 205 13.68 -13.27 -8.35
C ALA A 205 14.89 -12.58 -7.72
N ALA A 206 14.98 -11.25 -7.81
CA ALA A 206 16.04 -10.48 -7.18
C ALA A 206 16.07 -10.66 -5.66
N TYR A 207 14.91 -10.74 -5.01
CA TYR A 207 14.85 -11.01 -3.57
C TYR A 207 15.42 -12.39 -3.21
N ILE A 208 15.05 -13.44 -3.95
CA ILE A 208 15.54 -14.80 -3.73
C ILE A 208 17.06 -14.87 -3.96
N ILE A 209 17.54 -14.32 -5.07
CA ILE A 209 18.97 -14.32 -5.44
C ILE A 209 19.78 -13.55 -4.40
N ASN A 210 19.35 -12.35 -4.00
CA ASN A 210 20.06 -11.58 -2.97
C ASN A 210 20.09 -12.30 -1.63
N LYS A 211 19.01 -13.01 -1.26
CA LYS A 211 18.98 -13.82 -0.05
C LYS A 211 20.00 -14.96 -0.12
N GLU A 212 20.10 -15.65 -1.26
CA GLU A 212 21.07 -16.73 -1.46
C GLU A 212 22.51 -16.22 -1.46
N ILE A 213 22.79 -15.10 -2.15
CA ILE A 213 24.12 -14.46 -2.16
C ILE A 213 24.55 -14.07 -0.75
N ASN A 214 23.66 -13.44 0.02
CA ASN A 214 23.96 -13.05 1.40
C ASN A 214 24.20 -14.26 2.30
N PHE A 215 23.44 -15.34 2.09
CA PHE A 215 23.64 -16.60 2.82
C PHE A 215 25.01 -17.21 2.49
N LYS A 216 25.35 -17.38 1.21
CA LYS A 216 26.67 -17.89 0.76
C LYS A 216 27.83 -17.03 1.25
N LYS A 217 27.69 -15.70 1.21
CA LYS A 217 28.70 -14.77 1.73
C LYS A 217 28.91 -14.94 3.24
N SER A 218 27.82 -15.13 4.00
CA SER A 218 27.91 -15.37 5.44
C SER A 218 28.55 -16.72 5.78
N GLU A 219 28.31 -17.75 4.95
CA GLU A 219 28.88 -19.08 5.11
C GLU A 219 30.38 -19.10 4.76
N SER A 220 30.77 -18.52 3.63
CA SER A 220 32.17 -18.38 3.21
C SER A 220 32.99 -17.59 4.23
N PHE A 221 32.48 -16.46 4.73
CA PHE A 221 33.16 -15.71 5.79
C PHE A 221 33.37 -16.54 7.06
N ARG A 222 32.40 -17.38 7.40
CA ARG A 222 32.50 -18.29 8.55
C ARG A 222 33.54 -19.38 8.33
N GLU A 223 33.60 -19.96 7.13
CA GLU A 223 34.61 -20.98 6.78
C GLU A 223 36.03 -20.41 6.83
N GLU A 224 36.26 -19.24 6.23
CA GLU A 224 37.55 -18.54 6.28
C GLU A 224 37.98 -18.23 7.73
N THR A 225 37.03 -17.79 8.57
CA THR A 225 37.29 -17.56 10.00
C THR A 225 37.67 -18.86 10.72
N LEU A 226 37.03 -19.98 10.39
CA LEU A 226 37.33 -21.28 11.00
C LEU A 226 38.70 -21.84 10.55
N GLU A 227 39.08 -21.65 9.29
CA GLU A 227 40.41 -22.01 8.80
C GLU A 227 41.51 -21.21 9.49
N TYR A 228 41.32 -19.89 9.64
CA TYR A 228 42.26 -19.05 10.39
C TYR A 228 42.43 -19.49 11.84
N ILE A 229 41.33 -19.84 12.51
CA ILE A 229 41.37 -20.35 13.90
C ILE A 229 42.11 -21.69 13.96
N LYS A 230 41.85 -22.62 13.03
CA LYS A 230 42.57 -23.90 12.95
C LYS A 230 44.07 -23.68 12.79
N TYR A 231 44.48 -22.81 11.86
CA TYR A 231 45.88 -22.47 11.66
C TYR A 231 46.56 -21.95 12.94
N LYS A 232 45.88 -21.08 13.69
CA LYS A 232 46.39 -20.60 14.99
C LYS A 232 46.48 -21.72 16.02
N ILE A 233 45.50 -22.62 16.07
CA ILE A 233 45.50 -23.78 16.98
C ILE A 233 46.65 -24.75 16.62
N ASP A 234 46.93 -24.96 15.34
CA ASP A 234 48.01 -25.85 14.90
C ASP A 234 49.41 -25.29 15.24
N ASN A 235 49.52 -23.98 15.52
CA ASN A 235 50.76 -23.29 15.88
C ASN A 235 50.74 -22.74 17.32
N LEU A 236 50.02 -23.43 18.23
CA LEU A 236 49.81 -22.99 19.62
C LEU A 236 51.10 -22.68 20.37
N ASP A 237 52.18 -23.44 20.15
CA ASP A 237 53.46 -23.26 20.84
C ASP A 237 54.11 -21.88 20.58
N THR A 238 53.71 -21.21 19.49
CA THR A 238 54.18 -19.87 19.10
C THR A 238 53.12 -18.78 19.28
N THR A 239 51.92 -19.15 19.73
CA THR A 239 50.79 -18.25 19.89
C THR A 239 50.87 -17.54 21.24
N SER A 240 50.77 -16.22 21.26
CA SER A 240 50.80 -15.45 22.53
C SER A 240 49.47 -15.50 23.29
N ASP A 241 49.48 -15.22 24.60
CA ASP A 241 48.27 -15.16 25.43
C ASP A 241 47.21 -14.17 24.91
N ILE A 242 47.66 -13.07 24.28
CA ILE A 242 46.77 -12.07 23.68
C ILE A 242 46.03 -12.67 22.48
N GLU A 243 46.71 -13.51 21.69
CA GLU A 243 46.11 -14.16 20.53
C GLU A 243 45.16 -15.30 20.91
N LEU A 244 45.44 -15.99 22.02
CA LEU A 244 44.53 -16.98 22.63
C LEU A 244 43.21 -16.34 23.08
N GLU A 245 43.28 -15.15 23.70
CA GLU A 245 42.11 -14.37 24.09
C GLU A 245 41.24 -13.97 22.87
N ASP A 246 41.89 -13.59 21.76
CA ASP A 246 41.21 -13.25 20.51
C ASP A 246 40.54 -14.46 19.84
N ILE A 247 41.17 -15.64 19.87
CA ILE A 247 40.55 -16.89 19.41
C ILE A 247 39.29 -17.18 20.23
N TYR A 248 39.38 -17.09 21.57
CA TYR A 248 38.24 -17.32 22.45
C TYR A 248 37.08 -16.34 22.18
N LYS A 249 37.37 -15.04 22.03
CA LYS A 249 36.37 -14.02 21.68
C LYS A 249 35.71 -14.31 20.33
N THR A 250 36.51 -14.66 19.32
CA THR A 250 36.02 -14.96 17.97
C THR A 250 35.12 -16.20 17.97
N LEU A 251 35.52 -17.28 18.66
CA LEU A 251 34.70 -18.48 18.83
C LEU A 251 33.38 -18.19 19.58
N LYS A 252 33.41 -17.31 20.58
CA LYS A 252 32.20 -16.91 21.32
C LYS A 252 31.22 -16.14 20.43
N VAL A 253 31.71 -15.27 19.55
CA VAL A 253 30.90 -14.56 18.55
C VAL A 253 30.31 -15.55 17.53
N LEU A 254 31.12 -16.47 17.00
CA LEU A 254 30.66 -17.52 16.08
C LEU A 254 29.59 -18.44 16.69
N LYS A 255 29.75 -18.81 17.97
CA LYS A 255 28.77 -19.61 18.73
C LYS A 255 27.46 -18.83 18.99
N GLY A 256 27.55 -17.53 19.24
CA GLY A 256 26.40 -16.65 19.50
C GLY A 256 25.49 -16.45 18.28
N ASN A 257 26.04 -16.48 17.07
CA ASN A 257 25.29 -16.30 15.82
C ASN A 257 24.40 -17.50 15.42
N LYS A 258 24.40 -18.61 16.16
CA LYS A 258 23.52 -19.78 15.92
C LYS A 258 22.07 -19.61 16.41
N LYS A 259 21.70 -18.49 17.03
CA LYS A 259 20.34 -18.24 17.55
C LYS A 259 19.62 -17.13 16.78
N ILE A 260 19.25 -17.35 15.52
CA ILE A 260 18.11 -16.70 14.83
C ILE A 260 17.51 -17.72 13.86
#